data_AF-A0A5C5ZM32-F1
#
_entry.id   AF-A0A5C5ZM32-F1
#
_cell.length_a   1.000
_cell.length_b   1.000
_cell.length_c   1.000
_cell.angle_alpha   90.00
_cell.angle_beta   90.00
_cell.angle_gamma   90.00
#
_symmetry.space_group_name_H-M   'P 1'
#
loop_
_entity.id
_entity.type
_entity.pdbx_description
1 polymer ?
#
loop_
_entity_poly.entity_id
_entity_poly.type
_entity_poly.pdbx_seq_one_letter_code
_entity_poly.pdbx_strand_id
1 'polypeptide(L)'
;MHDHELEIANSTAAGREALALRLRILQSLTPEQKLMKSFELTELTRQTMRAGIRRDHPDATQPELDWLCADRLLQFQKLCPEIRQEVLRRRQAMRPQSAIATE
;
A
#
# COMPACT_ATOMS: atom_id res chain seq x y z
N MET A 1 -1.71 -11.05 -8.96
CA MET A 1 -3.05 -10.55 -9.32
C MET A 1 -3.99 -11.40 -8.51
N HIS A 2 -4.78 -10.79 -7.63
CA HIS A 2 -5.69 -11.57 -6.80
C HIS A 2 -6.73 -12.19 -7.75
N ASP A 3 -7.10 -13.46 -7.54
CA ASP A 3 -8.00 -14.19 -8.45
C ASP A 3 -9.30 -13.42 -8.73
N HIS A 4 -9.76 -12.64 -7.74
CA HIS A 4 -10.92 -11.78 -7.86
C HIS A 4 -10.79 -10.63 -8.88
N GLU A 5 -9.61 -10.03 -9.03
CA GLU A 5 -9.38 -8.97 -10.03
C GLU A 5 -9.46 -9.52 -11.46
N LEU A 6 -9.00 -10.77 -11.65
CA LEU A 6 -9.11 -11.49 -12.91
C LEU A 6 -10.57 -11.82 -13.23
N GLU A 7 -11.34 -12.27 -12.25
CA GLU A 7 -12.77 -12.55 -12.41
C GLU A 7 -13.53 -11.30 -12.86
N ILE A 8 -13.31 -10.15 -12.19
CA ILE A 8 -13.94 -8.88 -12.55
C ILE A 8 -13.54 -8.46 -13.97
N ALA A 9 -12.24 -8.50 -14.29
CA ALA A 9 -11.77 -8.14 -15.63
C ALA A 9 -12.37 -9.04 -16.71
N ASN A 10 -12.50 -10.35 -16.45
CA ASN A 10 -13.05 -11.29 -17.42
C ASN A 10 -14.57 -11.21 -17.58
N SER A 11 -15.29 -10.66 -16.59
CA SER A 11 -16.75 -10.55 -16.59
C SER A 11 -17.32 -9.65 -17.69
N THR A 12 -16.54 -8.72 -18.24
CA THR A 12 -16.98 -7.78 -19.28
C THR A 12 -16.03 -7.74 -20.48
N ALA A 13 -16.55 -7.35 -21.65
CA ALA A 13 -15.72 -7.16 -22.84
C ALA A 13 -14.66 -6.08 -22.63
N ALA A 14 -15.05 -4.93 -22.05
CA ALA A 14 -14.14 -3.84 -21.73
C ALA A 14 -13.05 -4.25 -20.72
N GLY A 15 -13.41 -5.05 -19.70
CA GLY A 15 -12.44 -5.56 -18.72
C GLY A 15 -11.40 -6.49 -19.35
N ARG A 16 -11.81 -7.38 -20.26
CA ARG A 16 -10.88 -8.26 -21.00
C ARG A 16 -9.93 -7.45 -21.88
N GLU A 17 -10.44 -6.42 -22.54
CA GLU A 17 -9.67 -5.55 -23.41
C GLU A 17 -8.64 -4.73 -22.61
N ALA A 18 -9.04 -4.19 -21.46
CA ALA A 18 -8.15 -3.51 -20.52
C ALA A 18 -7.06 -4.45 -19.97
N LEU A 19 -7.40 -5.70 -19.65
CA LEU A 19 -6.44 -6.71 -19.21
C LEU A 19 -5.41 -7.02 -20.33
N ALA A 20 -5.88 -7.22 -21.57
CA ALA A 20 -5.00 -7.46 -22.72
C ALA A 20 -4.07 -6.27 -23.01
N LEU A 21 -4.55 -5.04 -22.87
CA LEU A 21 -3.73 -3.84 -23.00
C LEU A 21 -2.68 -3.75 -21.89
N ARG A 22 -3.07 -3.96 -20.64
CA ARG A 22 -2.16 -3.97 -19.48
C ARG A 22 -1.03 -4.99 -19.67
N LEU A 23 -1.36 -6.21 -20.10
CA LEU A 23 -0.37 -7.26 -20.33
C LEU A 23 0.63 -6.84 -21.43
N ARG A 24 0.15 -6.30 -22.54
CA ARG A 24 1.01 -5.79 -23.62
C ARG A 24 1.96 -4.69 -23.14
N ILE A 25 1.44 -3.73 -22.36
CA ILE A 25 2.27 -2.67 -21.76
C ILE A 25 3.35 -3.29 -20.89
N LEU A 26 3.00 -4.18 -19.95
CA LEU A 26 3.97 -4.80 -19.05
C LEU A 26 5.02 -5.65 -19.78
N GLN A 27 4.66 -6.30 -20.89
CA GLN A 27 5.58 -7.06 -21.73
C GLN A 27 6.55 -6.17 -22.50
N SER A 28 6.14 -4.96 -22.87
CA SER A 28 6.99 -3.99 -23.59
C SER A 28 8.03 -3.26 -22.72
N LEU A 29 7.89 -3.30 -21.40
CA LEU A 29 8.81 -2.60 -20.50
C LEU A 29 10.12 -3.36 -20.28
N THR A 30 11.24 -2.64 -20.32
CA THR A 30 12.54 -3.17 -19.87
C THR A 30 12.55 -3.42 -18.35
N PRO A 31 13.49 -4.21 -17.82
CA PRO A 31 13.63 -4.40 -16.38
C PRO A 31 13.75 -3.08 -15.59
N GLU A 32 14.50 -2.12 -16.10
CA GLU A 32 14.71 -0.80 -15.48
C GLU A 32 13.42 0.02 -15.45
N GLN A 33 12.65 -0.01 -16.55
CA GLN A 33 11.36 0.67 -16.61
C GLN A 33 10.33 0.03 -15.67
N LYS A 34 10.33 -1.30 -15.53
CA LYS A 34 9.49 -2.01 -14.55
C LYS A 34 9.84 -1.58 -13.14
N LEU A 35 11.14 -1.50 -12.83
CA LEU A 35 11.61 -1.04 -11.53
C LEU A 35 11.18 0.41 -11.26
N MET A 36 11.36 1.31 -12.24
CA MET A 36 10.91 2.70 -12.14
C MET A 36 9.40 2.79 -11.84
N LYS A 37 8.58 2.05 -12.59
CA LYS A 37 7.13 2.01 -12.35
C LYS A 37 6.78 1.50 -10.97
N SER A 38 7.54 0.53 -10.43
CA SER A 38 7.33 0.05 -9.06
C SER A 38 7.56 1.16 -8.03
N PHE A 39 8.58 2.01 -8.21
CA PHE A 39 8.83 3.14 -7.32
C PHE A 39 7.73 4.21 -7.43
N GLU A 40 7.35 4.59 -8.65
CA GLU A 40 6.24 5.53 -8.90
C GLU A 40 4.94 5.05 -8.25
N LEU A 41 4.57 3.78 -8.46
CA LEU A 41 3.36 3.21 -7.87
C LEU A 41 3.42 3.14 -6.35
N THR A 42 4.59 2.84 -5.79
CA THR A 42 4.76 2.80 -4.34
C THR A 42 4.56 4.20 -3.74
N GLU A 43 5.08 5.24 -4.39
CA GLU A 43 4.91 6.62 -3.94
C GLU A 43 3.46 7.09 -4.04
N LEU A 44 2.82 6.86 -5.19
CA LEU A 44 1.40 7.16 -5.38
C LEU A 44 0.53 6.46 -4.32
N THR A 45 0.80 5.20 -4.04
CA THR A 45 0.08 4.41 -3.03
C THR A 45 0.25 5.03 -1.63
N ARG A 46 1.48 5.42 -1.26
CA ARG A 46 1.75 6.08 0.03
C ARG A 46 1.02 7.41 0.16
N GLN A 47 1.02 8.24 -0.87
CA GLN A 47 0.33 9.52 -0.88
C GLN A 47 -1.18 9.35 -0.75
N THR A 48 -1.76 8.44 -1.53
CA THR A 48 -3.20 8.14 -1.50
C THR A 48 -3.63 7.61 -0.13
N MET A 49 -2.85 6.68 0.44
CA MET A 49 -3.11 6.14 1.77
C MET A 49 -3.05 7.22 2.85
N ARG A 50 -2.02 8.07 2.84
CA ARG A 50 -1.88 9.20 3.77
C ARG A 50 -3.06 10.17 3.68
N ALA A 51 -3.50 10.49 2.46
CA ALA A 51 -4.64 11.36 2.25
C ALA A 51 -5.93 10.76 2.83
N GLY A 52 -6.16 9.45 2.63
CA GLY A 52 -7.29 8.74 3.21
C GLY A 52 -7.25 8.74 4.74
N ILE A 53 -6.11 8.39 5.33
CA ILE A 53 -5.94 8.36 6.80
C ILE A 53 -6.14 9.75 7.40
N ARG A 54 -5.60 10.81 6.77
CA ARG A 54 -5.79 12.18 7.27
C ARG A 54 -7.23 12.67 7.16
N ARG A 55 -7.95 12.25 6.12
CA ARG A 55 -9.39 12.53 5.99
C ARG A 55 -10.18 11.87 7.11
N ASP A 56 -9.83 10.64 7.46
CA ASP A 56 -10.54 9.86 8.48
C ASP A 56 -10.10 10.26 9.92
N HIS A 57 -8.93 10.87 10.08
CA HIS A 57 -8.37 11.37 11.35
C HIS A 57 -7.85 12.82 11.20
N PRO A 58 -8.75 13.82 11.10
CA PRO A 58 -8.36 15.21 10.80
C PRO A 58 -7.52 15.88 11.90
N ASP A 59 -7.74 15.50 13.17
CA ASP A 59 -7.06 16.09 14.33
C ASP A 59 -5.77 15.35 14.72
N ALA A 60 -5.44 14.26 14.02
CA ALA A 60 -4.23 13.51 14.30
C ALA A 60 -2.98 14.32 13.95
N THR A 61 -2.03 14.32 14.88
CA THR A 61 -0.69 14.88 14.69
C THR A 61 0.08 14.09 13.63
N GLN A 62 1.13 14.71 13.07
CA GLN A 62 1.97 14.04 12.07
C GLN A 62 2.55 12.69 12.57
N PRO A 63 3.05 12.56 13.82
CA PRO A 63 3.49 11.27 14.36
C PRO A 63 2.37 10.21 14.43
N GLU A 64 1.14 10.59 14.78
CA GLU A 64 -0.01 9.67 14.80
C GLU A 64 -0.38 9.20 13.40
N LEU A 65 -0.39 10.10 12.43
CA LEU A 65 -0.64 9.77 11.03
C LEU A 65 0.41 8.81 10.47
N ASP A 66 1.70 9.05 10.76
CA ASP A 66 2.77 8.15 10.32
C ASP A 66 2.68 6.77 10.98
N TRP A 67 2.30 6.72 12.26
CA TRP A 67 2.05 5.45 12.97
C TRP A 67 0.87 4.67 12.37
N LEU A 68 -0.24 5.34 12.05
CA LEU A 68 -1.41 4.74 11.39
C LEU A 68 -1.07 4.25 9.98
N CYS A 69 -0.30 5.01 9.22
CA CYS A 69 0.19 4.60 7.91
C CYS A 69 1.04 3.31 8.00
N ALA A 70 1.94 3.23 8.98
CA ALA A 70 2.76 2.06 9.21
C ALA A 70 1.93 0.83 9.62
N ASP A 71 0.92 1.00 10.48
CA ASP A 71 -0.01 -0.07 10.84
C ASP A 71 -0.73 -0.61 9.61
N ARG A 72 -1.28 0.28 8.78
CA ARG A 72 -2.04 -0.12 7.60
C ARG A 72 -1.18 -0.87 6.58
N LEU A 73 0.06 -0.42 6.35
CA LEU A 73 0.99 -1.13 5.45
C LEU A 73 1.32 -2.55 5.95
N LEU A 74 1.47 -2.73 7.26
CA LEU A 74 1.76 -4.04 7.86
C LEU A 74 0.62 -5.06 7.70
N GLN A 75 -0.62 -4.59 7.60
CA GLN A 75 -1.79 -5.45 7.38
C GLN A 75 -1.76 -6.13 6.01
N PHE A 76 -1.26 -5.45 4.98
CA PHE A 76 -1.31 -5.94 3.59
C PHE A 76 0.00 -6.57 3.10
N GLN A 77 1.11 -6.39 3.81
CA GLN A 77 2.39 -6.95 3.39
C GLN A 77 2.59 -8.38 3.88
N LYS A 78 2.89 -9.27 2.92
CA LYS A 78 3.46 -10.59 3.18
C LYS A 78 4.97 -10.45 3.42
N LEU A 79 5.32 -10.11 4.65
CA LEU A 79 6.71 -10.08 5.13
C LEU A 79 7.10 -11.45 5.67
N CYS A 80 8.36 -11.85 5.45
CA CYS A 80 8.94 -12.97 6.19
C CYS A 80 8.99 -12.66 7.69
N PRO A 81 9.03 -13.68 8.57
CA PRO A 81 8.90 -13.50 10.01
C PRO A 81 9.92 -12.51 10.60
N GLU A 82 11.17 -12.56 10.14
CA GLU A 82 12.28 -11.76 10.65
C GLU A 82 12.07 -10.27 10.35
N ILE A 83 11.71 -9.95 9.10
CA ILE A 83 11.42 -8.58 8.69
C ILE A 83 10.15 -8.07 9.40
N ARG A 84 9.13 -8.93 9.55
CA ARG A 84 7.91 -8.56 10.27
C ARG A 84 8.22 -8.17 11.72
N GLN A 85 9.01 -8.96 12.43
CA GLN A 85 9.43 -8.67 13.80
C GLN A 85 10.21 -7.34 13.88
N GLU A 86 11.16 -7.15 12.98
CA GLU A 86 11.96 -5.93 12.89
C GLU A 86 11.06 -4.69 12.69
N VAL A 87 10.10 -4.75 11.77
CA VAL A 87 9.19 -3.62 11.48
C VAL A 87 8.23 -3.38 12.64
N LEU A 88 7.71 -4.43 13.30
CA LEU A 88 6.83 -4.28 14.46
C LEU A 88 7.53 -3.57 15.62
N ARG A 89 8.77 -3.94 15.92
CA ARG A 89 9.60 -3.27 16.93
C ARG A 89 9.92 -1.82 16.52
N ARG A 90 10.23 -1.60 15.24
CA ARG A 90 10.20 -0.30 14.52
C ARG A 90 9.05 0.59 14.96
N ARG A 91 7.85 0.07 14.72
CA ARG A 91 6.59 0.77 14.95
C ARG A 91 6.30 1.01 16.43
N GLN A 92 6.58 0.04 17.30
CA GLN A 92 6.37 0.20 18.74
C GLN A 92 7.20 1.36 19.31
N ALA A 93 8.45 1.52 18.86
CA ALA A 93 9.30 2.64 19.26
C ALA A 93 8.77 4.00 18.77
N MET A 94 7.96 4.02 17.71
CA MET A 94 7.33 5.23 17.16
C MET A 94 5.93 5.49 17.73
N ARG A 95 5.45 4.73 18.73
CA ARG A 95 4.10 4.91 19.27
C ARG A 95 3.95 6.32 19.85
N PRO A 96 2.95 7.12 19.41
CA PRO A 96 2.71 8.46 19.94
C PRO A 96 2.41 8.43 21.44
N GLN A 97 2.89 9.43 22.18
CA GLN A 97 2.68 9.54 23.64
C GLN A 97 1.22 9.87 24.00
N SER A 98 0.46 10.49 23.09
CA SER A 98 -0.99 10.74 23.19
C SER A 98 -1.82 9.44 23.23
N ALA A 99 -1.27 8.30 22.77
CA ALA A 99 -1.94 7.00 22.76
C ALA A 99 -1.90 6.25 24.10
N ILE A 100 -1.53 6.93 25.20
CA ILE A 100 -1.55 6.42 26.58
C ILE A 100 -2.85 6.84 27.32
N ALA A 101 -3.63 7.78 26.78
CA ALA A 101 -4.89 8.20 27.36
C ALA A 101 -6.09 7.49 26.71
N THR A 102 -6.26 6.22 27.01
CA THR A 102 -7.59 5.60 26.99
C THR A 102 -7.60 4.52 28.07
N GLU A 103 -8.07 4.93 29.25
CA GLU A 103 -8.49 4.03 30.34
C GLU A 103 -9.66 3.15 29.90
#